data_AF-A0A9E8C503-F1
#
_entry.id   AF-A0A9E8C503-F1
#
_cell.length_a   1.000
_cell.length_b   1.000
_cell.length_c   1.000
_cell.angle_alpha   90.00
_cell.angle_beta   90.00
_cell.angle_gamma   90.00
#
_symmetry.space_group_name_H-M   'P 1'
#
loop_
_entity.id
_entity.type
_entity.pdbx_description
1 polymer ?
#
loop_
_entity_poly.entity_id
_entity_poly.type
_entity_poly.pdbx_seq_one_letter_code
_entity_poly.pdbx_strand_id
1 'polypeptide(L)'
;MRMPSQEKTLQRLQNPAETLCERPRAGTARQRLRHSQARRAKRKSIPGRRMHALQRREQATASRRSTRAAPPPPPLRLSPLLACDPATAPEVLWFIAEHEPELRRWLVANPSADAALLEYVAQAGGPGVNRALTILLDGLPAA
;
A
#
# COMPACT_ATOMS: atom_id res chain seq x y z
N MET A 1 40.74 -73.47 14.37
CA MET A 1 39.32 -73.82 14.61
C MET A 1 39.09 -74.00 16.10
N ARG A 2 37.86 -73.69 16.56
CA ARG A 2 37.28 -73.83 17.92
C ARG A 2 37.53 -72.72 18.95
N MET A 3 36.57 -71.79 18.96
CA MET A 3 36.00 -71.14 20.15
C MET A 3 35.14 -72.15 20.96
N PRO A 4 34.39 -71.71 21.98
CA PRO A 4 34.71 -71.56 23.41
C PRO A 4 34.02 -72.66 24.23
N SER A 5 34.26 -72.77 25.54
CA SER A 5 33.30 -73.45 26.41
C SER A 5 33.36 -72.94 27.84
N GLN A 6 32.19 -72.55 28.32
CA GLN A 6 31.91 -72.14 29.68
C GLN A 6 31.71 -73.38 30.57
N GLU A 7 31.73 -73.13 31.88
CA GLU A 7 30.81 -73.68 32.90
C GLU A 7 31.46 -74.36 34.11
N LYS A 8 31.29 -73.66 35.22
CA LYS A 8 30.66 -74.14 36.46
C LYS A 8 31.34 -75.30 37.21
N THR A 9 31.92 -74.94 38.35
CA THR A 9 31.57 -75.58 39.63
C THR A 9 31.86 -74.56 40.75
N LEU A 10 30.94 -73.65 41.06
CA LEU A 10 29.94 -73.79 42.13
C LEU A 10 30.51 -74.41 43.42
N GLN A 11 30.80 -73.56 44.40
CA GLN A 11 30.10 -73.50 45.70
C GLN A 11 31.01 -72.91 46.79
N ARG A 12 30.75 -71.66 47.16
CA ARG A 12 30.64 -71.31 48.57
C ARG A 12 29.38 -70.49 48.75
N LEU A 13 28.28 -71.24 48.78
CA LEU A 13 27.00 -70.83 49.32
C LEU A 13 27.19 -70.46 50.79
N GLN A 14 26.88 -69.21 51.15
CA GLN A 14 26.31 -68.81 52.44
C GLN A 14 25.87 -67.33 52.38
N ASN A 15 24.77 -67.07 51.66
CA ASN A 15 23.46 -66.58 52.15
C ASN A 15 23.40 -65.91 53.56
N PRO A 16 22.29 -65.24 53.95
CA PRO A 16 21.52 -64.12 53.36
C PRO A 16 20.98 -63.14 54.44
N ALA A 17 21.08 -61.83 54.28
CA ALA A 17 20.34 -60.89 55.13
C ALA A 17 20.40 -59.49 54.46
N GLU A 18 19.33 -58.93 53.91
CA GLU A 18 18.48 -57.90 54.54
C GLU A 18 18.23 -56.87 53.41
N THR A 19 17.04 -56.86 52.83
CA THR A 19 16.00 -55.83 53.04
C THR A 19 16.20 -54.52 52.26
N LEU A 20 15.07 -54.06 51.69
CA LEU A 20 14.69 -52.67 51.43
C LEU A 20 15.03 -52.04 50.06
N CYS A 21 13.96 -51.95 49.28
CA CYS A 21 13.57 -50.88 48.36
C CYS A 21 14.27 -49.52 48.62
N GLU A 22 15.20 -49.09 47.75
CA GLU A 22 15.63 -47.69 47.68
C GLU A 22 15.68 -47.15 46.23
N ARG A 23 14.56 -46.51 45.88
CA ARG A 23 14.32 -45.27 45.11
C ARG A 23 15.47 -44.69 44.23
N PRO A 24 15.18 -44.28 42.97
CA PRO A 24 16.13 -43.58 42.12
C PRO A 24 16.41 -42.16 42.64
N ARG A 25 17.70 -41.80 42.68
CA ARG A 25 18.27 -40.56 43.22
C ARG A 25 17.71 -39.30 42.52
N ALA A 26 17.02 -38.46 43.29
CA ALA A 26 16.42 -37.19 42.90
C ALA A 26 17.46 -36.05 42.68
N GLY A 27 18.39 -36.22 41.73
CA GLY A 27 19.48 -35.25 41.49
C GLY A 27 19.27 -34.25 40.34
N THR A 28 18.47 -34.57 39.32
CA THR A 28 18.47 -33.83 38.03
C THR A 28 17.37 -32.78 37.89
N ALA A 29 16.28 -32.89 38.66
CA ALA A 29 15.15 -31.96 38.60
C ALA A 29 15.48 -30.56 39.14
N ARG A 30 16.26 -30.50 40.25
CA ARG A 30 16.66 -29.23 40.88
C ARG A 30 17.59 -28.39 39.99
N GLN A 31 18.49 -29.04 39.25
CA GLN A 31 19.44 -28.37 38.37
C GLN A 31 18.74 -27.76 37.14
N ARG A 32 17.77 -28.47 36.56
CA ARG A 32 16.91 -27.96 35.48
C ARG A 32 16.04 -26.78 35.90
N LEU A 33 15.48 -26.83 37.12
CA LEU A 33 14.67 -25.74 37.67
C LEU A 33 15.50 -24.46 37.88
N ARG A 34 16.76 -24.58 38.35
CA ARG A 34 17.65 -23.42 38.49
C ARG A 34 18.06 -22.83 37.14
N HIS A 35 18.33 -23.68 36.14
CA HIS A 35 18.65 -23.21 34.78
C HIS A 35 17.46 -22.53 34.07
N SER A 36 16.24 -23.03 34.27
CA SER A 36 15.03 -22.41 33.72
C SER A 36 14.68 -21.10 34.42
N GLN A 37 14.86 -21.01 35.75
CA GLN A 37 14.68 -19.77 36.50
C GLN A 37 15.74 -18.71 36.13
N ALA A 38 17.00 -19.09 35.89
CA ALA A 38 18.05 -18.18 35.42
C ALA A 38 17.76 -17.62 34.02
N ARG A 39 17.21 -18.42 33.10
CA ARG A 39 16.75 -17.94 31.78
C ARG A 39 15.51 -17.05 31.88
N ARG A 40 14.62 -17.30 32.84
CA ARG A 40 13.41 -16.50 33.09
C ARG A 40 13.73 -15.15 33.73
N ALA A 41 14.73 -15.09 34.62
CA ALA A 41 15.19 -13.84 35.24
C ALA A 41 15.89 -12.91 34.23
N LYS A 42 16.65 -13.46 33.27
CA LYS A 42 17.29 -12.69 32.18
C LYS A 42 16.31 -12.19 31.10
N ARG A 43 15.07 -12.69 31.13
CA ARG A 43 13.95 -12.22 30.29
C ARG A 43 13.12 -11.10 30.95
N LYS A 44 13.47 -10.65 32.16
CA LYS A 44 12.89 -9.44 32.74
C LYS A 44 13.62 -8.23 32.15
N SER A 45 13.01 -7.70 31.09
CA SER A 45 13.25 -6.36 30.53
C SER A 45 14.69 -6.04 30.12
N ILE A 46 15.04 -6.29 28.84
CA ILE A 46 16.09 -5.51 28.17
C ILE A 46 15.39 -4.25 27.63
N PRO A 47 15.54 -3.07 28.26
CA PRO A 47 14.78 -1.87 27.89
C PRO A 47 15.05 -1.47 26.44
N GLY A 48 16.31 -1.59 25.99
CA GLY A 48 16.74 -1.23 24.63
C GLY A 48 16.02 -2.01 23.53
N ARG A 49 15.81 -3.34 23.69
CA ARG A 49 15.11 -4.14 22.67
C ARG A 49 13.65 -3.74 22.49
N ARG A 50 12.98 -3.33 23.57
CA ARG A 50 11.59 -2.88 23.52
C ARG A 50 11.48 -1.50 22.88
N MET A 51 12.39 -0.58 23.20
CA MET A 51 12.47 0.73 22.56
C MET A 51 12.72 0.62 21.05
N HIS A 52 13.68 -0.21 20.62
CA HIS A 52 13.91 -0.44 19.18
C HIS A 52 12.70 -1.07 18.47
N ALA A 53 11.96 -1.96 19.14
CA ALA A 53 10.75 -2.56 18.55
C ALA A 53 9.59 -1.56 18.43
N LEU A 54 9.43 -0.65 19.39
CA LEU A 54 8.44 0.44 19.33
C LEU A 54 8.82 1.45 18.25
N GLN A 55 10.09 1.86 18.18
CA GLN A 55 10.58 2.81 17.19
C GLN A 55 10.51 2.24 15.76
N ARG A 56 10.78 0.94 15.56
CA ARG A 56 10.55 0.27 14.26
C ARG A 56 9.06 0.21 13.90
N ARG A 57 8.17 0.04 14.87
CA ARG A 57 6.72 0.08 14.64
C ARG A 57 6.25 1.48 14.26
N GLU A 58 6.74 2.51 14.93
CA GLU A 58 6.47 3.92 14.62
C GLU A 58 7.01 4.31 13.24
N GLN A 59 8.22 3.87 12.88
CA GLN A 59 8.77 4.07 11.54
C GLN A 59 7.97 3.32 10.47
N ALA A 60 7.52 2.09 10.74
CA ALA A 60 6.70 1.33 9.81
C ALA A 60 5.29 1.93 9.63
N THR A 61 4.68 2.49 10.68
CA THR A 61 3.37 3.17 10.58
C THR A 61 3.49 4.54 9.92
N ALA A 62 4.58 5.29 10.17
CA ALA A 62 4.87 6.54 9.49
C ALA A 62 5.10 6.33 7.99
N SER A 63 5.90 5.30 7.64
CA SER A 63 6.16 4.93 6.24
C SER A 63 4.87 4.52 5.51
N ARG A 64 3.98 3.74 6.15
CA ARG A 64 2.67 3.38 5.58
C ARG A 64 1.70 4.56 5.44
N ARG A 65 1.82 5.59 6.27
CA ARG A 65 0.99 6.79 6.18
C ARG A 65 1.44 7.71 5.04
N SER A 66 2.73 7.66 4.68
CA SER A 66 3.31 8.41 3.56
C SER A 66 3.01 7.81 2.17
N THR A 67 2.61 6.54 2.08
CA THR A 67 2.33 5.86 0.81
C THR A 67 0.86 5.88 0.40
N ARG A 68 -0.03 6.54 1.17
CA ARG A 68 -1.41 6.71 0.73
C ARG A 68 -1.44 7.88 -0.26
N ALA A 69 -1.35 7.55 -1.55
CA ALA A 69 -1.51 8.50 -2.64
C ALA A 69 -2.78 9.33 -2.38
N ALA A 70 -2.67 10.65 -2.51
CA ALA A 70 -3.82 11.53 -2.47
C ALA A 70 -4.84 11.05 -3.51
N PRO A 71 -6.16 11.16 -3.24
CA PRO A 71 -7.14 10.85 -4.27
C PRO A 71 -6.84 11.70 -5.51
N PRO A 72 -7.09 11.16 -6.72
CA PRO A 72 -6.88 11.91 -7.94
C PRO A 72 -7.66 13.24 -7.85
N PRO A 73 -7.16 14.31 -8.49
CA PRO A 73 -7.86 15.58 -8.52
C PRO A 73 -9.30 15.38 -9.02
N PRO A 74 -10.25 16.21 -8.55
CA PRO A 74 -11.65 16.08 -8.95
C PRO A 74 -11.80 16.16 -10.48
N PRO A 75 -12.89 15.60 -11.04
CA PRO A 75 -13.14 15.63 -12.48
C PRO A 75 -13.01 17.05 -13.04
N LEU A 76 -12.40 17.17 -14.22
CA LEU A 76 -12.25 18.44 -14.90
C LEU A 76 -13.63 19.05 -15.15
N ARG A 77 -13.82 20.27 -14.65
CA ARG A 77 -15.05 21.02 -14.87
C ARG A 77 -14.97 21.76 -16.19
N LEU A 78 -15.97 21.56 -17.04
CA LEU A 78 -16.15 22.39 -18.22
C LEU A 78 -16.39 23.83 -17.78
N SER A 79 -15.63 24.75 -18.36
CA SER A 79 -15.64 26.16 -17.99
C SER A 79 -15.30 27.04 -19.20
N PRO A 80 -15.66 28.34 -19.17
CA PRO A 80 -15.27 29.28 -20.23
C PRO A 80 -13.76 29.34 -20.47
N LEU A 81 -12.95 29.28 -19.40
CA LEU A 81 -11.50 29.31 -19.51
C LEU A 81 -10.98 28.08 -20.26
N LEU A 82 -11.52 26.90 -19.95
CA LEU A 82 -11.18 25.67 -20.67
C LEU A 82 -11.60 25.74 -22.15
N ALA A 83 -12.78 26.29 -22.42
CA ALA A 83 -13.32 26.43 -23.77
C ALA A 83 -12.48 27.38 -24.65
N CYS A 84 -11.83 28.41 -24.07
CA CYS A 84 -10.95 29.33 -24.79
C CYS A 84 -9.46 28.90 -24.80
N ASP A 85 -9.07 27.89 -24.03
CA ASP A 85 -7.66 27.51 -23.87
C ASP A 85 -7.11 26.87 -25.17
N PRO A 86 -6.02 27.41 -25.76
CA PRO A 86 -5.38 26.83 -26.95
C PRO A 86 -4.85 25.41 -26.73
N ALA A 87 -4.55 25.03 -25.49
CA ALA A 87 -4.05 23.69 -25.16
C ALA A 87 -5.17 22.64 -25.01
N THR A 88 -6.44 23.06 -25.07
CA THR A 88 -7.57 22.13 -25.00
C THR A 88 -7.62 21.26 -26.25
N ALA A 89 -7.69 19.95 -26.04
CA ALA A 89 -7.73 18.98 -27.13
C ALA A 89 -8.99 19.13 -27.99
N PRO A 90 -8.92 18.94 -29.32
CA PRO A 90 -10.06 19.09 -30.22
C PRO A 90 -11.29 18.27 -29.80
N GLU A 91 -11.09 17.06 -29.29
CA GLU A 91 -12.17 16.18 -28.83
C GLU A 91 -12.95 16.78 -27.66
N VAL A 92 -12.27 17.50 -26.77
CA VAL A 92 -12.90 18.20 -25.65
C VAL A 92 -13.67 19.42 -26.15
N LEU A 93 -13.17 20.12 -27.16
CA LEU A 93 -13.89 21.24 -27.77
C LEU A 93 -15.19 20.79 -28.43
N TRP A 94 -15.15 19.69 -29.18
CA TRP A 94 -16.35 19.05 -29.73
C TRP A 94 -17.31 18.59 -28.64
N PHE A 95 -16.80 17.97 -27.57
CA PHE A 95 -17.63 17.58 -26.43
C PHE A 95 -18.36 18.77 -25.80
N ILE A 96 -17.67 19.90 -25.60
CA ILE A 96 -18.26 21.15 -25.12
C ILE A 96 -19.33 21.65 -26.10
N ALA A 97 -19.04 21.64 -27.40
CA ALA A 97 -19.98 22.11 -28.42
C ALA A 97 -21.27 21.29 -28.42
N GLU A 98 -21.20 19.98 -28.25
CA GLU A 98 -22.37 19.11 -28.25
C GLU A 98 -23.19 19.24 -26.95
N HIS A 99 -22.52 19.27 -25.79
CA HIS A 99 -23.17 19.05 -24.50
C HIS A 99 -23.41 20.33 -23.68
N GLU A 100 -22.71 21.43 -23.95
CA GLU A 100 -22.76 22.65 -23.14
C GLU A 100 -23.10 23.90 -23.98
N PRO A 101 -24.39 24.14 -24.31
CA PRO A 101 -24.81 25.28 -25.12
C PRO A 101 -24.36 26.65 -24.59
N GLU A 102 -24.34 26.81 -23.25
CA GLU A 102 -23.89 28.04 -22.57
C GLU A 102 -22.40 28.35 -22.80
N LEU A 103 -21.61 27.32 -23.11
CA LEU A 103 -20.17 27.45 -23.30
C LEU A 103 -19.76 27.67 -24.76
N ARG A 104 -20.63 27.37 -25.73
CA ARG A 104 -20.34 27.48 -27.17
C ARG A 104 -19.82 28.84 -27.61
N ARG A 105 -20.31 29.93 -27.02
CA ARG A 105 -19.85 31.29 -27.35
C ARG A 105 -18.35 31.50 -27.08
N TRP A 106 -17.77 30.75 -26.15
CA TRP A 106 -16.36 30.83 -25.79
C TRP A 106 -15.48 30.06 -26.76
N LEU A 107 -16.01 29.01 -27.40
CA LEU A 107 -15.30 28.25 -28.44
C LEU A 107 -14.92 29.13 -29.64
N VAL A 108 -15.74 30.16 -29.93
CA VAL A 108 -15.46 31.15 -30.99
C VAL A 108 -14.14 31.90 -30.76
N ALA A 109 -13.74 32.08 -29.49
CA ALA A 109 -12.49 32.75 -29.14
C ALA A 109 -11.30 31.78 -29.01
N ASN A 110 -11.52 30.47 -29.17
CA ASN A 110 -10.45 29.49 -29.06
C ASN A 110 -9.63 29.44 -30.36
N PRO A 111 -8.32 29.75 -30.34
CA PRO A 111 -7.49 29.74 -31.55
C PRO A 111 -7.24 28.34 -32.11
N SER A 112 -7.47 27.29 -31.32
CA SER A 112 -7.36 25.89 -31.73
C SER A 112 -8.68 25.33 -32.26
N ALA A 113 -9.78 26.10 -32.22
CA ALA A 113 -11.04 25.70 -32.85
C ALA A 113 -10.90 25.74 -34.37
N ASP A 114 -11.15 24.61 -35.02
CA ASP A 114 -11.12 24.52 -36.47
C ASP A 114 -12.40 25.05 -37.12
N ALA A 115 -12.36 25.22 -38.44
CA ALA A 115 -13.50 25.75 -39.19
C ALA A 115 -14.74 24.87 -39.07
N ALA A 116 -14.58 23.54 -39.03
CA ALA A 116 -15.68 22.60 -38.92
C ALA A 116 -16.41 22.73 -37.57
N LEU A 117 -15.66 22.88 -36.48
CA LEU A 117 -16.22 23.13 -35.16
C LEU A 117 -16.96 24.48 -35.10
N LEU A 118 -16.36 25.54 -35.65
CA LEU A 118 -17.00 26.86 -35.66
C LEU A 118 -18.26 26.89 -36.54
N GLU A 119 -18.26 26.18 -37.67
CA GLU A 119 -19.44 26.01 -38.50
C GLU A 119 -20.54 25.26 -37.75
N TYR A 120 -20.21 24.15 -37.08
CA TYR A 120 -21.16 23.45 -36.23
C TYR A 120 -21.73 24.37 -35.14
N VAL A 121 -20.88 25.14 -34.44
CA VAL A 121 -21.32 26.08 -33.40
C VAL A 121 -22.24 27.16 -33.97
N ALA A 122 -21.95 27.67 -35.17
CA ALA A 122 -22.80 28.64 -35.85
C ALA A 122 -24.19 28.06 -36.18
N GLN A 123 -24.25 26.80 -36.62
CA GLN A 123 -25.51 26.12 -36.95
C GLN A 123 -26.30 25.70 -35.71
N ALA A 124 -25.62 25.11 -34.72
CA ALA A 124 -26.23 24.65 -33.47
C ALA A 124 -26.64 25.81 -32.56
N GLY A 125 -26.02 26.98 -32.72
CA GLY A 125 -26.29 28.18 -31.94
C GLY A 125 -25.98 28.03 -30.46
N GLY A 126 -26.50 28.96 -29.65
CA GLY A 126 -26.32 28.98 -28.19
C GLY A 126 -26.34 30.41 -27.66
N PRO A 127 -26.50 30.61 -26.34
CA PRO A 127 -26.55 31.95 -25.76
C PRO A 127 -25.30 32.78 -26.04
N GLY A 128 -25.46 33.80 -26.87
CA GLY A 128 -24.39 34.73 -27.25
C GLY A 128 -23.48 34.27 -28.39
N VAL A 129 -23.73 33.11 -29.02
CA VAL A 129 -22.90 32.59 -30.13
C VAL A 129 -22.89 33.52 -31.33
N ASN A 130 -24.06 33.94 -31.82
CA ASN A 130 -24.15 34.87 -32.95
C ASN A 130 -23.39 36.17 -32.68
N ARG A 131 -23.52 36.72 -31.47
CA ARG A 131 -22.80 37.94 -31.10
C ARG A 131 -21.29 37.73 -31.10
N ALA A 132 -20.82 36.61 -30.55
CA ALA A 132 -19.40 36.27 -30.53
C ALA A 132 -18.84 36.11 -31.95
N LEU A 133 -19.55 35.40 -32.83
CA LEU A 133 -19.16 35.21 -34.23
C LEU A 133 -19.12 36.53 -34.99
N THR A 134 -20.13 37.40 -34.84
CA THR A 134 -20.11 38.74 -35.45
C THR A 134 -18.87 39.53 -35.03
N ILE A 135 -18.56 39.56 -33.73
CA ILE A 135 -17.36 40.28 -33.23
C ILE A 135 -16.07 39.71 -33.82
N LEU A 136 -15.95 38.37 -33.88
CA LEU A 136 -14.79 37.72 -34.46
C LEU A 136 -14.62 38.12 -35.93
N LEU A 137 -15.69 38.03 -36.72
CA LEU A 137 -15.67 38.29 -38.16
C LEU A 137 -15.46 39.78 -38.47
N ASP A 138 -16.08 40.69 -37.71
CA ASP A 138 -15.86 42.14 -37.84
C ASP A 138 -14.41 42.54 -37.55
N GLY A 139 -13.69 41.75 -36.74
CA GLY A 139 -12.29 41.96 -36.40
C GLY A 139 -11.28 41.40 -37.42
N LEU A 140 -11.72 40.62 -38.41
CA LEU A 140 -10.85 40.08 -39.44
C LEU A 140 -10.51 41.17 -40.48
N PRO A 141 -9.26 41.27 -40.93
CA PRO A 141 -8.92 42.19 -42.02
C PRO A 141 -9.68 41.78 -43.28
N ALA A 142 -10.10 42.78 -44.08
CA ALA A 142 -10.67 42.51 -45.39
C ALA A 142 -9.63 41.76 -46.25
N ALA A 143 -10.05 40.62 -46.80
CA ALA A 143 -9.23 39.75 -47.65
C ALA A 143 -8.84 40.41 -48.98
#